data_AF-A0A251WIH3-F1
#
_entry.id   AF-A0A251WIH3-F1
#
_cell.length_a   1.000
_cell.length_b   1.000
_cell.length_c   1.000
_cell.angle_alpha   90.00
_cell.angle_beta   90.00
_cell.angle_gamma   90.00
#
_symmetry.space_group_name_H-M   'P 1'
#
loop_
_entity.id
_entity.type
_entity.pdbx_description
1 polymer ?
#
loop_
_entity_poly.entity_id
_entity_poly.type
_entity_poly.pdbx_seq_one_letter_code
_entity_poly.pdbx_strand_id
1 'polypeptide(L)'
;MLVRQRPGTASGVIFATIEDETGVGNIVIWPKVFQQYRGAVLASRLLCVTGKVQREGLVIHLIADKIDDYTAMLSGLSDIADEGSFDGTLAHADEVRKTVREISILASPGTVF
;
A
#
# COMPACT_ATOMS: atom_id res chain seq x y z
N MET A 1 -4.54 -2.69 4.67
CA MET A 1 -4.01 -2.65 3.28
C MET A 1 -4.75 -1.56 2.54
N LEU A 2 -4.10 -0.44 2.24
CA LEU A 2 -4.82 0.78 1.87
C LEU A 2 -4.92 1.01 0.36
N VAL A 3 -4.07 0.41 -0.47
CA VAL A 3 -4.12 0.60 -1.94
C VAL A 3 -3.71 -0.65 -2.71
N ARG A 4 -4.43 -0.94 -3.80
CA ARG A 4 -4.08 -1.95 -4.81
C ARG A 4 -4.07 -1.29 -6.19
N GLN A 5 -2.90 -0.95 -6.72
CA GLN A 5 -2.80 -0.45 -8.09
C GLN A 5 -2.33 -1.55 -9.05
N ARG A 6 -3.00 -1.62 -10.21
CA ARG A 6 -2.51 -2.32 -11.40
C ARG A 6 -2.28 -1.26 -12.48
N PRO A 7 -1.03 -0.85 -12.77
CA PRO A 7 -0.75 -0.02 -13.93
C PRO A 7 -1.21 -0.74 -15.21
N GLY A 8 -1.80 -0.02 -16.16
CA GLY A 8 -2.37 -0.58 -17.41
C GLY A 8 -1.37 -1.34 -18.31
N THR A 9 -0.07 -1.25 -18.02
CA THR A 9 1.04 -1.95 -18.72
C THR A 9 1.78 -2.95 -17.83
N ALA A 10 1.42 -3.11 -16.56
CA ALA A 10 2.09 -4.04 -15.66
C ALA A 10 1.60 -5.47 -15.91
N SER A 11 2.54 -6.38 -16.15
CA SER A 11 2.40 -7.80 -16.48
C SER A 11 1.72 -8.67 -15.40
N GLY A 12 0.67 -8.18 -14.73
CA GLY A 12 0.00 -8.81 -13.59
C GLY A 12 0.66 -8.56 -12.23
N VAL A 13 1.63 -7.64 -12.15
CA VAL A 13 2.26 -7.23 -10.89
C VAL A 13 1.27 -6.42 -10.06
N ILE A 14 1.21 -6.71 -8.77
CA ILE A 14 0.37 -5.98 -7.80
C ILE A 14 1.28 -5.18 -6.89
N PHE A 15 0.96 -3.91 -6.72
CA PHE A 15 1.53 -3.06 -5.70
C PHE A 15 0.55 -2.96 -4.53
N ALA A 16 1.04 -3.23 -3.33
CA ALA A 16 0.26 -3.17 -2.10
C ALA A 16 0.96 -2.28 -1.08
N THR A 17 0.18 -1.49 -0.36
CA THR A 17 0.68 -0.70 0.78
C THR A 17 0.12 -1.27 2.07
N ILE A 18 1.04 -1.60 3.00
CA ILE A 18 0.73 -1.96 4.38
C ILE A 18 1.09 -0.78 5.28
N GLU A 19 0.35 -0.60 6.37
CA GLU A 19 0.59 0.48 7.32
C GLU A 19 0.52 -0.10 8.73
N ASP A 20 1.40 0.37 9.60
CA ASP A 20 1.40 0.12 11.04
C ASP A 20 1.76 1.43 11.79
N GLU A 21 1.92 1.36 13.10
CA GLU A 21 2.26 2.51 13.93
C GLU A 21 3.64 3.12 13.59
N THR A 22 4.50 2.37 12.91
CA THR A 22 5.85 2.80 12.52
C THR A 22 5.92 3.43 11.13
N GLY A 23 4.88 3.25 10.31
CA GLY A 23 4.73 3.93 9.03
C GLY A 23 4.16 3.04 7.93
N VAL A 24 4.57 3.31 6.69
CA VAL A 24 4.05 2.64 5.48
C VAL A 24 5.10 1.74 4.84
N GLY A 25 4.69 0.54 4.42
CA GLY A 25 5.50 -0.43 3.69
C GLY A 25 4.95 -0.64 2.27
N ASN A 26 5.83 -0.48 1.26
CA ASN A 26 5.47 -0.72 -0.14
C ASN A 26 5.84 -2.14 -0.56
N ILE A 27 4.85 -2.95 -0.89
CA ILE A 27 5.01 -4.36 -1.24
C ILE A 27 4.83 -4.53 -2.74
N VAL A 28 5.74 -5.28 -3.37
CA VAL A 28 5.62 -5.71 -4.77
C VAL A 28 5.31 -7.20 -4.80
N ILE A 29 4.20 -7.57 -5.42
CA ILE A 29 3.71 -8.94 -5.51
C ILE A 29 3.66 -9.34 -6.98
N TRP A 30 4.55 -10.25 -7.35
CA TRP A 30 4.59 -10.80 -8.70
C TRP A 30 3.40 -11.74 -8.97
N PRO A 31 2.96 -11.91 -10.23
CA PRO A 31 1.80 -12.73 -10.58
C PRO A 31 1.82 -14.14 -9.97
N LYS A 32 2.99 -14.80 -9.98
CA LYS A 32 3.17 -16.15 -9.41
C LYS A 32 2.86 -16.19 -7.91
N VAL A 33 3.36 -15.21 -7.17
CA VAL A 33 3.14 -15.09 -5.71
C VAL A 33 1.67 -14.74 -5.45
N PHE A 34 1.10 -13.81 -6.21
CA PHE A 34 -0.32 -13.48 -6.08
C PHE A 34 -1.23 -14.69 -6.34
N GLN A 35 -0.96 -15.48 -7.38
CA GLN A 35 -1.74 -16.67 -7.69
C GLN A 35 -1.70 -17.68 -6.54
N GLN A 36 -0.53 -17.89 -5.94
CA GLN A 36 -0.35 -18.80 -4.82
C GLN A 36 -1.04 -18.31 -3.53
N TYR A 37 -1.00 -17.00 -3.25
CA TYR A 37 -1.49 -16.42 -1.99
C TYR A 37 -2.75 -15.58 -2.16
N ARG A 38 -3.54 -15.83 -3.21
CA ARG A 38 -4.66 -14.99 -3.62
C ARG A 38 -5.64 -14.66 -2.50
N GLY A 39 -6.01 -15.65 -1.69
CA GLY A 39 -6.93 -15.49 -0.56
C GLY A 39 -6.39 -14.51 0.48
N ALA A 40 -5.17 -14.74 0.96
CA ALA A 40 -4.52 -13.86 1.93
C ALA A 40 -4.38 -12.43 1.40
N VAL A 41 -3.93 -12.26 0.14
CA VAL A 41 -3.80 -10.92 -0.44
C VAL A 41 -5.17 -10.25 -0.58
N LEU A 42 -6.25 -10.95 -0.92
CA LEU A 42 -7.57 -10.33 -1.18
C LEU A 42 -8.42 -10.06 0.08
N ALA A 43 -8.38 -10.94 1.06
CA ALA A 43 -9.35 -10.95 2.17
C ALA A 43 -8.76 -10.55 3.52
N SER A 44 -7.43 -10.52 3.65
CA SER A 44 -6.79 -10.30 4.95
C SER A 44 -6.94 -8.87 5.46
N ARG A 45 -7.26 -8.75 6.76
CA ARG A 45 -7.23 -7.51 7.54
C ARG A 45 -5.87 -7.27 8.20
N LEU A 46 -5.12 -8.34 8.49
CA LEU A 46 -3.76 -8.30 9.03
C LEU A 46 -2.86 -9.24 8.24
N LEU A 47 -1.90 -8.67 7.50
CA LEU A 47 -1.06 -9.39 6.55
C LEU A 47 0.38 -9.48 7.07
N CYS A 48 0.97 -10.67 7.05
CA CYS A 48 2.41 -10.82 7.21
C CYS A 48 3.03 -11.11 5.84
N VAL A 49 4.08 -10.35 5.49
CA VAL A 49 4.79 -10.50 4.22
C VAL A 49 6.25 -10.79 4.53
N THR A 50 6.74 -11.90 3.99
CA THR A 50 8.18 -12.23 4.00
C THR A 50 8.73 -12.07 2.59
N GLY A 51 9.92 -11.49 2.48
CA GLY A 51 10.55 -11.33 1.19
C GLY A 51 11.83 -10.51 1.24
N LYS A 52 12.24 -10.01 0.07
CA LYS A 52 13.51 -9.29 -0.10
C LYS A 52 13.29 -7.79 -0.12
N VAL A 53 14.04 -7.05 0.70
CA VAL A 53 14.06 -5.60 0.65
C VAL A 53 14.88 -5.15 -0.56
N GLN A 54 14.31 -4.24 -1.34
CA GLN A 54 14.97 -3.55 -2.44
C GLN A 54 14.84 -2.04 -2.25
N ARG A 55 15.90 -1.32 -2.55
CA ARG A 55 15.94 0.13 -2.44
C ARG A 55 16.34 0.74 -3.78
N GLU A 56 15.51 1.64 -4.28
CA GLU A 56 15.78 2.42 -5.48
C GLU A 56 15.79 3.90 -5.09
N GLY A 57 16.99 4.46 -4.96
CA GLY A 57 17.18 5.82 -4.44
C GLY A 57 16.62 5.97 -3.02
N LEU A 58 15.54 6.74 -2.89
CA LEU A 58 14.85 7.00 -1.61
C LEU A 58 13.68 6.04 -1.36
N VAL A 59 13.25 5.28 -2.36
CA VAL A 59 12.09 4.39 -2.24
C VAL A 59 12.55 3.01 -1.81
N ILE A 60 11.86 2.44 -0.81
CA ILE A 60 12.10 1.08 -0.33
C ILE A 60 10.86 0.24 -0.66
N HIS A 61 11.11 -0.92 -1.26
CA HIS A 61 10.13 -1.94 -1.59
C HIS A 61 10.46 -3.26 -0.90
N LEU A 62 9.44 -3.98 -0.45
CA LEU A 62 9.56 -5.39 -0.09
C LEU A 62 9.01 -6.25 -1.24
N ILE A 63 9.87 -7.03 -1.88
CA ILE A 63 9.47 -7.99 -2.91
C ILE A 63 8.97 -9.24 -2.21
N ALA A 64 7.67 -9.53 -2.31
CA ALA A 64 7.03 -10.61 -1.58
C ALA A 64 7.44 -12.00 -2.11
N ASP A 65 7.84 -12.89 -1.21
CA ASP A 65 8.09 -14.31 -1.47
C ASP A 65 7.01 -15.19 -0.81
N LYS A 66 6.56 -14.83 0.40
CA LYS A 66 5.50 -15.51 1.17
C LYS A 66 4.54 -14.48 1.75
N ILE A 67 3.24 -14.83 1.76
CA ILE A 67 2.18 -14.00 2.31
C ILE A 67 1.26 -14.87 3.16
N ASP A 68 1.05 -14.48 4.41
CA ASP A 68 0.20 -15.18 5.37
C ASP A 68 -0.90 -14.24 5.88
N ASP A 69 -2.11 -14.78 6.05
CA ASP A 69 -3.24 -14.08 6.65
C ASP A 69 -3.23 -14.28 8.17
N TYR A 70 -3.03 -13.19 8.90
CA TYR A 70 -3.02 -13.14 10.36
C TYR A 70 -4.31 -12.51 10.92
N THR A 71 -5.36 -12.35 10.12
CA THR A 71 -6.64 -11.77 10.55
C THR A 71 -7.20 -12.44 11.81
N ALA A 72 -6.98 -13.74 11.99
CA ALA A 72 -7.40 -14.46 13.19
C ALA A 72 -6.81 -13.89 14.50
N MET A 73 -5.61 -13.29 14.47
CA MET A 73 -5.02 -12.64 15.66
C MET A 73 -5.78 -11.40 16.12
N LEU A 74 -6.59 -10.80 15.24
CA LEU A 74 -7.39 -9.63 15.58
C LEU A 74 -8.66 -9.97 16.36
N SER A 75 -9.01 -11.26 16.55
CA SER A 75 -10.24 -11.64 17.23
C SER A 75 -10.32 -11.08 18.66
N GLY A 76 -9.20 -11.07 19.38
CA GLY A 76 -9.13 -10.55 20.75
C GLY A 76 -9.10 -9.02 20.87
N LEU A 77 -8.95 -8.27 19.76
CA LEU A 77 -9.10 -6.81 19.80
C LEU A 77 -10.58 -6.37 19.79
N SER A 78 -11.47 -7.20 19.24
CA SER A 78 -12.91 -6.89 19.21
C SER A 78 -13.53 -6.93 20.61
N ASP A 79 -13.08 -7.86 21.45
CA ASP A 79 -13.59 -8.05 22.81
C ASP A 79 -13.26 -6.85 23.73
N ILE A 80 -12.24 -6.05 23.38
CA ILE A 80 -11.86 -4.82 24.10
C ILE A 80 -12.71 -3.62 23.63
N ALA A 81 -13.24 -3.67 22.40
CA ALA A 81 -13.99 -2.57 21.79
C ALA A 81 -15.47 -2.51 22.23
N ASP A 82 -15.98 -3.50 22.95
CA ASP A 82 -17.37 -3.53 23.46
C ASP A 82 -17.63 -2.53 24.61
N GLU A 83 -16.60 -1.88 25.16
CA GLU A 83 -16.74 -0.73 26.06
C GLU A 83 -16.88 0.62 25.31
N GLY A 84 -16.85 0.63 23.97
CA GLY A 84 -16.93 1.84 23.17
C GLY A 84 -17.34 1.55 21.73
N SER A 85 -18.64 1.43 21.51
CA SER A 85 -19.32 1.22 20.22
C SER A 85 -18.60 1.83 19.01
N PHE A 86 -17.95 0.99 18.20
CA PHE A 86 -17.63 1.32 16.81
C PHE A 86 -18.89 1.11 15.96
N ASP A 87 -19.80 2.08 16.01
CA ASP A 87 -20.93 2.15 15.09
C ASP A 87 -20.42 2.50 13.69
N GLY A 88 -20.14 1.45 12.90
CA GLY A 88 -20.71 1.18 11.56
C GLY A 88 -20.68 2.25 10.46
N THR A 89 -20.25 3.47 10.73
CA THR A 89 -20.29 4.59 9.80
C THR A 89 -18.98 4.59 9.02
N LEU A 90 -19.03 3.95 7.85
CA LEU A 90 -18.06 4.11 6.77
C LEU A 90 -17.82 5.61 6.57
N ALA A 91 -16.70 6.11 7.09
CA ALA A 91 -16.33 7.51 6.97
C ALA A 91 -16.14 7.85 5.48
N HIS A 92 -16.91 8.83 5.01
CA HIS A 92 -16.79 9.42 3.68
C HIS A 92 -15.37 9.97 3.46
N ALA A 93 -14.53 9.21 2.76
CA ALA A 93 -13.17 9.60 2.42
C ALA A 93 -13.15 10.28 1.04
N ASP A 94 -13.63 11.52 0.97
CA ASP A 94 -13.33 12.42 -0.14
C ASP A 94 -13.45 13.87 0.36
N GLU A 95 -12.34 14.45 0.83
CA GLU A 95 -12.18 15.90 0.88
C GLU A 95 -10.71 16.32 0.65
N VAL A 96 -10.55 17.41 -0.08
CA VAL A 96 -9.37 17.83 -0.85
C VAL A 96 -8.43 18.73 -0.05
N ARG A 97 -7.11 18.62 -0.27
CA ARG A 97 -6.24 19.82 -0.25
C ARG A 97 -5.13 19.76 -1.29
N LYS A 98 -5.37 20.42 -2.44
CA LYS A 98 -4.30 20.78 -3.39
C LYS A 98 -3.31 21.72 -2.69
N THR A 99 -2.04 21.33 -2.65
CA THR A 99 -0.94 22.29 -2.57
C THR A 99 -0.01 21.98 -3.74
N VAL A 100 -0.20 22.73 -4.84
CA VAL A 100 0.74 22.75 -5.95
C VAL A 100 1.89 23.68 -5.54
N ARG A 101 3.07 23.13 -5.29
CA ARG A 101 4.31 23.92 -5.28
C ARG A 101 4.96 23.73 -6.65
N GLU A 102 4.79 24.72 -7.51
CA GLU A 102 5.57 24.84 -8.73
C GLU A 102 7.05 25.01 -8.38
N ILE A 103 7.88 24.11 -8.88
CA ILE A 103 9.32 24.33 -8.97
C ILE A 103 9.57 24.83 -10.40
N SER A 104 9.63 26.16 -10.55
CA SER A 104 10.16 26.79 -11.76
C SER A 104 11.66 26.52 -11.84
N ILE A 105 12.07 25.63 -12.75
CA ILE A 105 13.46 25.52 -13.20
C ILE A 105 13.54 26.06 -14.64
N LEU A 106 14.01 27.31 -14.70
CA LEU A 106 14.91 27.92 -15.68
C LEU A 106 15.20 27.14 -16.97
N ALA A 107 14.68 27.65 -18.09
CA ALA A 107 15.39 27.68 -19.37
C ALA A 107 14.89 28.85 -20.21
N SER A 108 15.68 29.93 -20.30
CA SER A 108 15.46 31.03 -21.25
C SER A 108 15.71 30.56 -22.69
N PRO A 109 14.87 30.92 -23.68
CA PRO A 109 15.22 30.75 -25.08
C PRO A 109 15.77 32.08 -25.64
N GLY A 110 17.08 32.11 -25.92
CA GLY A 110 17.76 33.24 -26.53
C GLY A 110 18.68 32.79 -27.67
N THR A 111 18.22 33.06 -28.89
CA THR A 111 19.00 33.41 -30.10
C THR A 111 19.90 32.35 -30.74
N VAL A 112 19.56 32.01 -31.98
CA VAL A 112 20.52 31.87 -33.09
C VAL A 112 19.87 32.41 -34.37
N PHE A 113 20.45 33.50 -34.87
CA PHE A 113 20.54 33.78 -36.31
C PHE A 113 21.64 32.89 -36.89
#